data_AF-E4TXD9-F1
#
_entry.id   AF-E4TXD9-F1
#
_cell.length_a   1.000
_cell.length_b   1.000
_cell.length_c   1.000
_cell.angle_alpha   90.00
_cell.angle_beta   90.00
_cell.angle_gamma   90.00
#
_symmetry.space_group_name_H-M   'P 1'
#
loop_
_entity.id
_entity.type
_entity.pdbx_description
1 polymer ?
#
loop_
_entity_poly.entity_id
_entity_poly.type
_entity_poly.pdbx_seq_one_letter_code
_entity_poly.pdbx_strand_id
1 'polypeptide(L)'
;MKNKGFTLIEIAATIFLVGLLGAIGYFYLNTSSLTKSQYKSALQSHMNLIESMVFQCKSLSEQFPKELNASVDASNTLLTELECNTSTPYSLDGGRNGFVPVSPSGFNPYTATESGSAFYIMTSAENNSTQDKALKELILNYTSQQATLEHNLTSARFKFYLSR
;
A
#
# COMPACT_ATOMS: atom_id res chain seq x y z
N MET A 1 -48.31 27.09 22.54
CA MET A 1 -47.32 26.43 21.65
C MET A 1 -47.86 25.04 21.34
N LYS A 2 -48.28 24.75 20.10
CA LYS A 2 -48.83 23.43 19.72
C LYS A 2 -47.66 22.52 19.33
N ASN A 3 -47.32 21.57 20.19
CA ASN A 3 -46.43 20.47 19.83
C ASN A 3 -47.15 19.60 18.80
N LYS A 4 -46.72 19.66 17.54
CA LYS A 4 -47.12 18.68 16.52
C LYS A 4 -46.36 17.39 16.83
N GLY A 5 -47.04 16.43 17.45
CA GLY A 5 -46.49 15.09 17.62
C GLY A 5 -46.20 14.49 16.25
N PHE A 6 -44.97 14.00 16.05
CA PHE A 6 -44.59 13.24 14.87
C PHE A 6 -45.56 12.07 14.66
N THR A 7 -46.03 11.89 13.43
CA THR A 7 -46.98 10.82 13.12
C THR A 7 -46.24 9.49 12.96
N LEU A 8 -46.88 8.39 13.36
CA LEU A 8 -46.30 7.04 13.27
C LEU A 8 -45.86 6.68 11.83
N ILE A 9 -46.53 7.27 10.84
CA ILE A 9 -46.26 7.12 9.41
C ILE A 9 -44.93 7.80 9.02
N GLU A 10 -44.65 9.00 9.54
CA GLU A 10 -43.38 9.69 9.28
C GLU A 10 -42.19 8.92 9.85
N ILE A 11 -42.35 8.29 11.02
CA ILE A 11 -41.31 7.45 11.63
C ILE A 11 -41.08 6.18 10.77
N ALA A 12 -42.15 5.52 10.33
CA ALA A 12 -42.04 4.33 9.48
C ALA A 12 -41.39 4.62 8.12
N ALA A 13 -41.74 5.75 7.49
CA ALA A 13 -41.15 6.19 6.23
C ALA A 13 -39.64 6.49 6.39
N THR A 14 -39.25 7.10 7.51
CA THR A 14 -37.85 7.43 7.79
C THR A 14 -37.02 6.17 7.99
N ILE A 15 -37.51 5.20 8.76
CA ILE A 15 -36.82 3.92 8.99
C ILE A 15 -36.66 3.15 7.68
N PHE A 16 -37.68 3.13 6.82
CA PHE A 16 -37.62 2.50 5.51
C PHE A 16 -36.57 3.14 4.60
N LEU A 17 -36.52 4.48 4.55
CA LEU A 17 -35.53 5.22 3.77
C LEU A 17 -34.10 5.00 4.27
N VAL A 18 -33.89 5.00 5.59
CA VAL A 18 -32.57 4.72 6.20
C VAL A 18 -32.14 3.27 5.92
N GLY A 19 -33.06 2.32 6.00
CA GLY A 19 -32.79 0.90 5.66
C GLY A 19 -32.43 0.71 4.19
N LEU A 20 -33.13 1.41 3.27
CA LEU A 20 -32.86 1.34 1.83
C LEU A 20 -31.50 1.95 1.48
N LEU A 21 -31.19 3.13 2.04
CA LEU A 21 -29.89 3.78 1.86
C LEU A 21 -28.75 2.95 2.49
N GLY A 22 -29.00 2.33 3.64
CA GLY A 22 -28.05 1.41 4.30
C GLY A 22 -27.76 0.17 3.46
N ALA A 23 -28.79 -0.43 2.84
CA ALA A 23 -28.63 -1.60 1.97
C ALA A 23 -27.87 -1.25 0.67
N ILE A 24 -28.17 -0.11 0.05
CA ILE A 24 -27.45 0.40 -1.14
C ILE A 24 -25.99 0.71 -0.77
N GLY A 25 -25.75 1.38 0.35
CA GLY A 25 -24.41 1.69 0.85
C GLY A 25 -23.58 0.44 1.15
N TYR A 26 -24.18 -0.57 1.78
CA TYR A 26 -23.54 -1.86 2.03
C TYR A 26 -23.16 -2.58 0.73
N PHE A 27 -24.06 -2.58 -0.28
CA PHE A 27 -23.77 -3.20 -1.56
C PHE A 27 -22.61 -2.51 -2.31
N TYR A 28 -22.56 -1.18 -2.29
CA TYR A 28 -21.52 -0.40 -2.97
C TYR A 28 -20.15 -0.52 -2.30
N LEU A 29 -20.12 -0.57 -0.95
CA LEU A 29 -18.89 -0.71 -0.18
C LEU A 29 -18.34 -2.14 -0.19
N ASN A 30 -19.18 -3.17 -0.38
CA ASN A 30 -18.78 -4.58 -0.25
C ASN A 30 -18.55 -5.32 -1.58
N THR A 31 -18.72 -4.69 -2.74
CA THR A 31 -18.61 -5.37 -4.06
C THR A 31 -17.61 -4.76 -5.06
N SER A 32 -16.87 -3.71 -4.69
CA SER A 32 -15.91 -3.11 -5.62
C SER A 32 -14.58 -3.87 -5.60
N SER A 33 -14.51 -5.01 -6.30
CA SER A 33 -13.21 -5.52 -6.76
C SER A 33 -12.56 -4.43 -7.60
N LEU A 34 -11.41 -3.90 -7.17
CA LEU A 34 -10.74 -2.83 -7.90
C LEU A 34 -10.40 -3.30 -9.31
N THR A 35 -10.58 -2.41 -10.28
CA THR A 35 -10.17 -2.67 -11.66
C THR A 35 -8.65 -2.69 -11.76
N LYS A 36 -8.12 -3.36 -12.81
CA LYS A 36 -6.67 -3.37 -13.09
C LYS A 36 -6.04 -1.96 -13.10
N SER A 37 -6.76 -0.98 -13.65
CA SER A 37 -6.28 0.40 -13.74
C SER A 37 -6.19 1.06 -12.37
N GLN A 38 -7.16 0.79 -11.49
CA GLN A 38 -7.12 1.29 -10.12
C GLN A 38 -5.98 0.67 -9.33
N TYR A 39 -5.73 -0.64 -9.47
CA TYR A 39 -4.57 -1.28 -8.86
C TYR A 39 -3.25 -0.69 -9.37
N LYS A 40 -3.10 -0.49 -10.69
CA LYS A 40 -1.92 0.16 -11.28
C LYS A 40 -1.69 1.55 -10.68
N SER A 41 -2.72 2.40 -10.69
CA SER A 41 -2.63 3.77 -10.16
C SER A 41 -2.31 3.79 -8.66
N ALA A 42 -2.93 2.90 -7.87
CA ALA A 42 -2.64 2.78 -6.44
C ALA A 42 -1.18 2.39 -6.18
N LEU A 43 -0.69 1.35 -6.87
CA LEU A 43 0.70 0.91 -6.74
C LEU A 43 1.69 2.01 -7.17
N GLN A 44 1.42 2.70 -8.27
CA GLN A 44 2.27 3.81 -8.73
C GLN A 44 2.32 4.94 -7.67
N SER A 45 1.17 5.30 -7.09
CA SER A 45 1.11 6.27 -6.00
C SER A 45 1.88 5.78 -4.76
N HIS A 46 1.77 4.50 -4.40
CA HIS A 46 2.48 3.93 -3.27
C HIS A 46 3.99 3.93 -3.48
N MET A 47 4.48 3.60 -4.69
CA MET A 47 5.91 3.63 -4.99
C MET A 47 6.50 5.03 -4.80
N ASN A 48 5.83 6.08 -5.31
CA ASN A 48 6.27 7.46 -5.14
C ASN A 48 6.30 7.89 -3.66
N LEU A 49 5.31 7.44 -2.88
CA LEU A 49 5.22 7.74 -1.45
C LEU A 49 6.35 7.03 -0.68
N ILE A 50 6.53 5.73 -0.91
CA ILE A 50 7.59 4.93 -0.28
C ILE A 50 8.97 5.49 -0.66
N GLU A 51 9.19 5.83 -1.92
CA GLU A 51 10.41 6.48 -2.40
C GLU A 51 10.70 7.76 -1.60
N SER A 52 9.71 8.63 -1.44
CA SER A 52 9.84 9.88 -0.68
C SER A 52 10.20 9.62 0.78
N MET A 53 9.55 8.66 1.44
CA MET A 53 9.83 8.28 2.84
C MET A 53 11.25 7.73 3.00
N VAL A 54 11.65 6.81 2.13
CA VAL A 54 12.97 6.18 2.18
C VAL A 54 14.07 7.21 1.89
N PHE A 55 13.87 8.12 0.94
CA PHE A 55 14.85 9.17 0.68
C PHE A 55 14.91 10.24 1.77
N GLN A 56 13.80 10.55 2.43
CA GLN A 56 13.84 11.41 3.62
C GLN A 56 14.69 10.79 4.72
N CYS A 57 14.48 9.49 4.97
CA CYS A 57 15.27 8.72 5.91
C CYS A 57 16.75 8.73 5.53
N LYS A 58 17.08 8.40 4.28
CA LYS A 58 18.44 8.42 3.73
C LYS A 58 19.10 9.80 3.80
N SER A 59 18.35 10.88 3.59
CA SER A 59 18.88 12.24 3.71
C SER A 59 19.31 12.58 5.14
N LEU A 60 18.77 11.89 6.14
CA LEU A 60 19.07 12.13 7.56
C LEU A 60 20.18 11.21 8.09
N SER A 61 20.29 9.99 7.56
CA SER A 61 21.30 8.99 7.97
C SER A 61 22.47 8.81 7.01
N GLU A 62 22.42 9.42 5.83
CA GLU A 62 23.32 9.16 4.67
C GLU A 62 23.29 7.70 4.17
N GLN A 63 22.46 6.86 4.77
CA GLN A 63 22.33 5.42 4.55
C GLN A 63 20.86 5.06 4.41
N PHE A 64 20.56 3.98 3.70
CA PHE A 64 19.19 3.50 3.59
C PHE A 64 18.62 3.01 4.95
N PRO A 65 17.29 2.93 5.09
CA PRO A 65 16.66 2.36 6.28
C PRO A 65 17.08 0.91 6.48
N LYS A 66 17.27 0.53 7.73
CA LYS A 66 17.67 -0.81 8.16
C LYS A 66 16.54 -1.49 8.93
N GLU A 67 16.74 -2.73 9.33
CA GLU A 67 15.75 -3.46 10.14
C GLU A 67 15.57 -2.81 11.53
N LEU A 68 14.32 -2.72 12.00
CA LEU A 68 13.94 -2.12 13.28
C LEU A 68 14.62 -2.86 14.44
N ASN A 69 15.26 -2.10 15.34
CA ASN A 69 16.03 -2.60 16.48
C ASN A 69 17.16 -3.57 16.11
N ALA A 70 17.63 -3.55 14.87
CA ALA A 70 18.68 -4.44 14.40
C ALA A 70 19.81 -3.64 13.73
N SER A 71 21.02 -4.17 13.84
CA SER A 71 22.23 -3.58 13.24
C SER A 71 22.53 -4.14 11.86
N VAL A 72 21.51 -4.67 11.17
CA VAL A 72 21.64 -5.30 9.86
C VAL A 72 20.80 -4.56 8.83
N ASP A 73 21.31 -4.52 7.60
CA ASP A 73 20.62 -3.94 6.46
C ASP A 73 19.31 -4.70 6.18
N ALA A 74 18.36 -4.04 5.51
CA ALA A 74 17.06 -4.63 5.23
C ALA A 74 17.20 -5.92 4.38
N SER A 75 16.60 -7.03 4.84
CA SER A 75 16.64 -8.32 4.14
C SER A 75 15.24 -8.93 4.03
N ASN A 76 14.50 -8.50 3.01
CA ASN A 76 13.09 -8.85 2.83
C ASN A 76 12.24 -8.48 4.07
N THR A 77 12.54 -7.32 4.64
CA THR A 77 11.94 -6.78 5.87
C THR A 77 10.67 -6.03 5.53
N LEU A 78 9.61 -6.15 6.33
CA LEU A 78 8.40 -5.34 6.12
C LEU A 78 8.72 -3.85 6.26
N LEU A 79 8.10 -2.99 5.46
CA LEU A 79 8.37 -1.54 5.54
C LEU A 79 8.01 -0.94 6.92
N THR A 80 7.04 -1.51 7.62
CA THR A 80 6.66 -1.14 8.99
C THR A 80 7.69 -1.56 10.04
N GLU A 81 8.63 -2.42 9.66
CA GLU A 81 9.71 -2.95 10.49
C GLU A 81 11.06 -2.36 10.07
N LEU A 82 11.06 -1.21 9.41
CA LEU A 82 12.27 -0.47 9.09
C LEU A 82 12.47 0.72 10.04
N GLU A 83 13.73 1.06 10.30
CA GLU A 83 14.14 2.25 11.03
C GLU A 83 15.20 3.04 10.27
N CYS A 84 15.23 4.34 10.51
CA CYS A 84 16.25 5.21 9.98
C CYS A 84 17.54 5.08 10.77
N ASN A 85 18.64 4.83 10.07
CA ASN A 85 19.96 4.58 10.66
C ASN A 85 20.64 5.87 11.14
N THR A 86 19.97 6.59 12.03
CA THR A 86 20.48 7.81 12.67
C THR A 86 20.97 7.51 14.08
N SER A 87 21.63 8.48 14.73
CA SER A 87 22.12 8.32 16.12
C SER A 87 21.01 8.03 17.13
N THR A 88 19.79 8.50 16.86
CA THR A 88 18.57 8.14 17.60
C THR A 88 17.61 7.48 16.62
N PRO A 89 17.55 6.13 16.58
CA PRO A 89 16.71 5.42 15.63
C PRO A 89 15.25 5.84 15.76
N TYR A 90 14.60 6.01 14.61
CA TYR A 90 13.16 6.22 14.54
C TYR A 90 12.60 5.35 13.42
N SER A 91 11.41 4.80 13.65
CA SER A 91 10.71 3.96 12.68
C SER A 91 10.47 4.72 11.38
N LEU A 92 10.55 4.03 10.24
CA LEU A 92 10.35 4.60 8.92
C LEU A 92 8.95 5.24 8.77
N ASP A 93 7.96 4.74 9.51
CA ASP A 93 6.60 5.27 9.57
C ASP A 93 6.40 6.37 10.64
N GLY A 94 7.49 6.82 11.29
CA GLY A 94 7.44 7.80 12.37
C GLY A 94 6.81 7.29 13.67
N GLY A 95 6.74 5.96 13.87
CA GLY A 95 6.13 5.32 15.04
C GLY A 95 4.60 5.42 15.05
N ARG A 96 3.99 5.78 13.91
CA ARG A 96 2.56 5.82 13.70
C ARG A 96 2.25 4.91 12.52
N ASN A 97 1.62 3.77 12.80
CA ASN A 97 1.19 2.71 11.86
C ASN A 97 0.25 3.20 10.73
N GLY A 98 0.63 4.22 9.95
CA GLY A 98 -0.25 4.90 9.00
C GLY A 98 0.44 5.73 7.92
N PHE A 99 1.76 5.92 7.98
CA PHE A 99 2.50 6.56 6.87
C PHE A 99 2.95 5.57 5.80
N VAL A 100 3.25 4.32 6.17
CA VAL A 100 3.52 3.26 5.19
C VAL A 100 2.19 2.86 4.55
N PRO A 101 2.07 2.93 3.22
CA PRO A 101 0.83 2.58 2.54
C PRO A 101 0.56 1.08 2.68
N VAL A 102 -0.69 0.73 2.98
CA VAL A 102 -1.12 -0.67 3.01
C VAL A 102 -1.27 -1.19 1.59
N SER A 103 -0.66 -2.34 1.29
CA SER A 103 -0.80 -2.99 -0.02
C SER A 103 -2.28 -3.17 -0.39
N PRO A 104 -2.70 -2.85 -1.63
CA PRO A 104 -4.07 -3.12 -2.07
C PRO A 104 -4.41 -4.60 -1.96
N SER A 105 -5.70 -4.93 -1.77
CA SER A 105 -6.14 -6.32 -1.61
C SER A 105 -5.69 -7.22 -2.78
N GLY A 106 -5.15 -8.39 -2.45
CA GLY A 106 -4.58 -9.36 -3.40
C GLY A 106 -3.09 -9.16 -3.71
N PHE A 107 -2.44 -8.20 -3.06
CA PHE A 107 -0.98 -8.06 -3.05
C PHE A 107 -0.40 -8.47 -1.69
N ASN A 108 0.80 -9.02 -1.71
CA ASN A 108 1.59 -9.19 -0.49
C ASN A 108 2.03 -7.83 0.08
N PRO A 109 2.24 -7.73 1.40
CA PRO A 109 2.80 -6.54 2.03
C PRO A 109 4.12 -6.11 1.38
N TYR A 110 4.39 -4.81 1.38
CA TYR A 110 5.65 -4.28 0.87
C TYR A 110 6.80 -4.69 1.79
N THR A 111 7.87 -5.20 1.17
CA THR A 111 9.14 -5.45 1.84
C THR A 111 10.27 -4.64 1.21
N ALA A 112 11.33 -4.36 1.97
CA ALA A 112 12.56 -3.78 1.47
C ALA A 112 13.71 -4.78 1.56
N THR A 113 14.64 -4.65 0.62
CA THR A 113 15.91 -5.37 0.66
C THR A 113 17.04 -4.46 0.19
N GLU A 114 18.13 -4.48 0.94
CA GLU A 114 19.42 -3.90 0.59
C GLU A 114 20.41 -5.03 0.25
N SER A 115 21.09 -4.90 -0.89
CA SER A 115 22.04 -5.91 -1.37
C SER A 115 23.11 -5.23 -2.23
N GLY A 116 24.30 -5.04 -1.64
CA GLY A 116 25.39 -4.32 -2.29
C GLY A 116 25.02 -2.84 -2.52
N SER A 117 25.07 -2.37 -3.77
CA SER A 117 24.62 -1.02 -4.14
C SER A 117 23.11 -0.88 -4.32
N ALA A 118 22.38 -2.00 -4.34
CA ALA A 118 20.97 -2.02 -4.66
C ALA A 118 20.11 -1.91 -3.40
N PHE A 119 19.16 -0.99 -3.41
CA PHE A 119 18.07 -0.94 -2.44
C PHE A 119 16.75 -0.95 -3.20
N TYR A 120 15.87 -1.90 -2.89
CA TYR A 120 14.60 -2.03 -3.60
C TYR A 120 13.43 -2.39 -2.68
N ILE A 121 12.26 -1.94 -3.11
CA ILE A 121 10.96 -2.27 -2.53
C ILE A 121 10.35 -3.39 -3.36
N MET A 122 9.73 -4.36 -2.71
CA MET A 122 9.12 -5.50 -3.37
C MET A 122 7.67 -5.68 -2.93
N THR A 123 6.81 -6.07 -3.88
CA THR A 123 5.52 -6.72 -3.60
C THR A 123 5.30 -7.86 -4.59
N SER A 124 4.28 -8.67 -4.36
CA SER A 124 3.91 -9.76 -5.26
C SER A 124 2.41 -10.00 -5.29
N ALA A 125 1.95 -10.59 -6.38
CA ALA A 125 0.58 -11.04 -6.57
C ALA A 125 0.55 -12.44 -7.20
N GLU A 126 -0.56 -13.15 -7.06
CA GLU A 126 -0.78 -14.43 -7.74
C GLU A 126 -0.78 -14.27 -9.26
N ASN A 127 -0.20 -15.24 -9.97
CA ASN A 127 -0.19 -15.25 -11.44
C ASN A 127 -1.61 -15.26 -12.01
N ASN A 128 -1.79 -14.62 -13.18
CA ASN A 128 -3.07 -14.57 -13.92
C ASN A 128 -4.23 -13.83 -13.20
N SER A 129 -3.97 -13.25 -12.03
CA SER A 129 -4.91 -12.39 -11.31
C SER A 129 -5.08 -11.01 -11.98
N THR A 130 -6.08 -10.24 -11.52
CA THR A 130 -6.23 -8.83 -11.91
C THR A 130 -5.02 -7.99 -11.50
N GLN A 131 -4.39 -8.36 -10.39
CA GLN A 131 -3.21 -7.75 -9.81
C GLN A 131 -1.96 -8.01 -10.66
N ASP A 132 -1.74 -9.24 -11.13
CA ASP A 132 -0.65 -9.57 -12.08
C ASP A 132 -0.81 -8.77 -13.39
N LYS A 133 -2.03 -8.65 -13.92
CA LYS A 133 -2.30 -7.77 -15.07
C LYS A 133 -1.96 -6.31 -14.79
N ALA A 134 -2.24 -5.81 -13.58
CA ALA A 134 -1.86 -4.46 -13.18
C ALA A 134 -0.34 -4.29 -13.08
N LEU A 135 0.39 -5.28 -12.55
CA LEU A 135 1.87 -5.28 -12.52
C LEU A 135 2.48 -5.26 -13.92
N LYS A 136 1.93 -6.05 -14.85
CA LYS A 136 2.35 -6.07 -16.27
C LYS A 136 2.15 -4.72 -16.97
N GLU A 137 1.11 -3.97 -16.63
CA GLU A 137 0.92 -2.60 -17.16
C GLU A 137 1.74 -1.54 -16.40
N LEU A 138 2.03 -1.78 -15.13
CA LEU A 138 2.82 -0.88 -14.30
C LEU A 138 4.28 -0.88 -14.71
N ILE A 139 4.87 -2.06 -14.95
CA ILE A 139 6.29 -2.20 -15.30
C ILE A 139 6.66 -1.45 -16.58
N LEU A 140 5.71 -1.26 -17.50
CA LEU A 140 5.91 -0.48 -18.73
C LEU A 140 6.18 1.01 -18.48
N ASN A 141 5.84 1.53 -17.30
CA ASN A 141 6.12 2.92 -16.92
C ASN A 141 7.56 3.13 -16.42
N TYR A 142 8.35 2.05 -16.24
CA TYR A 142 9.66 2.11 -15.62
C TYR A 142 10.74 1.52 -16.54
N THR A 143 11.96 2.03 -16.41
CA THR A 143 13.13 1.42 -17.05
C THR A 143 13.56 0.17 -16.30
N SER A 144 14.38 -0.68 -16.94
CA SER A 144 14.97 -1.87 -16.30
C SER A 144 15.88 -1.56 -15.10
N GLN A 145 16.33 -0.31 -14.97
CA GLN A 145 17.09 0.15 -13.81
C GLN A 145 16.18 0.53 -12.63
N GLN A 146 14.97 1.00 -12.91
CA GLN A 146 14.01 1.46 -11.90
C GLN A 146 13.10 0.34 -11.40
N ALA A 147 12.78 -0.65 -12.23
CA ALA A 147 11.95 -1.76 -11.80
C ALA A 147 12.20 -3.05 -12.57
N THR A 148 11.89 -4.18 -11.95
CA THR A 148 11.80 -5.49 -12.60
C THR A 148 10.50 -6.19 -12.22
N LEU A 149 9.99 -7.00 -13.13
CA LEU A 149 8.86 -7.89 -12.90
C LEU A 149 9.30 -9.32 -13.23
N GLU A 150 9.31 -10.18 -12.22
CA GLU A 150 9.76 -11.56 -12.32
C GLU A 150 8.58 -12.50 -12.04
N HIS A 151 8.35 -13.49 -12.91
CA HIS A 151 7.34 -14.51 -12.72
C HIS A 151 7.98 -15.82 -12.28
N ASN A 152 7.43 -16.43 -11.23
CA ASN A 152 7.69 -17.83 -10.90
C ASN A 152 6.43 -18.68 -11.16
N LEU A 153 6.39 -19.93 -10.68
CA LEU A 153 5.28 -20.85 -10.94
C LEU A 153 3.92 -20.34 -10.42
N THR A 154 3.90 -19.60 -9.30
CA THR A 154 2.66 -19.23 -8.60
C THR A 154 2.42 -17.72 -8.49
N SER A 155 3.46 -16.90 -8.65
CA SER A 155 3.42 -15.47 -8.32
C SER A 155 4.28 -14.61 -9.25
N ALA A 156 3.84 -13.37 -9.41
CA ALA A 156 4.57 -12.28 -10.04
C ALA A 156 5.17 -11.38 -8.95
N ARG A 157 6.49 -11.16 -8.98
CA ARG A 157 7.23 -10.32 -8.03
C ARG A 157 7.66 -9.05 -8.73
N PHE A 158 7.17 -7.92 -8.22
CA PHE A 158 7.54 -6.59 -8.70
C PHE A 158 8.58 -6.00 -7.74
N LYS A 159 9.76 -5.65 -8.27
CA LYS A 159 10.82 -4.96 -7.53
C LYS A 159 10.95 -3.54 -8.08
N PHE A 160 10.92 -2.54 -7.21
CA PHE A 160 11.14 -1.15 -7.51
C PHE A 160 12.43 -0.68 -6.84
N TYR A 161 13.42 -0.30 -7.63
CA TYR A 161 14.77 0.05 -7.19
C TYR A 161 14.86 1.54 -6.87
N LEU A 162 15.28 1.85 -5.65
CA LEU A 162 15.61 3.21 -5.20
C LEU A 162 17.11 3.51 -5.33
N SER A 163 17.92 2.46 -5.46
CA SER A 163 19.35 2.53 -5.78
C SER A 163 19.77 1.26 -6.51
N ARG A 164 20.74 1.37 -7.42
CA ARG A 164 21.33 0.24 -8.14
C ARG A 164 22.72 0.57 -8.64
#